data_AF-A0A7X1F851-F1
#
_entry.id   AF-A0A7X1F851-F1
#
_cell.length_a   1.000
_cell.length_b   1.000
_cell.length_c   1.000
_cell.angle_alpha   90.00
_cell.angle_beta   90.00
_cell.angle_gamma   90.00
#
_symmetry.space_group_name_H-M   'P 1'
#
loop_
_entity.id
_entity.type
_entity.pdbx_description
1 polymer ?
#
loop_
_entity_poly.entity_id
_entity_poly.type
_entity_poly.pdbx_seq_one_letter_code
_entity_poly.pdbx_strand_id
1 'polypeptide(L)'
;MKAAAGILAELAAQVEALGAQLCTNPEVVAHHITELQAIDLIAQKQLHLADLLLADCPHAAVEAMRIEEVKRRIGSAFPAKVA
;
A
#
# COMPACT_ATOMS: atom_id res chain seq x y z
N MET A 1 13.00 9.63 7.05
CA MET A 1 11.71 8.96 6.76
C MET A 1 10.84 9.74 5.78
N LYS A 2 10.67 11.07 5.91
CA LYS A 2 9.85 11.88 4.97
C LYS A 2 10.16 11.68 3.48
N ALA A 3 11.44 11.66 3.09
CA ALA A 3 11.83 11.43 1.69
C ALA A 3 11.40 10.03 1.18
N ALA A 4 11.61 8.98 1.98
CA ALA A 4 11.21 7.62 1.62
C ALA A 4 9.68 7.48 1.52
N ALA A 5 8.94 8.11 2.44
CA ALA A 5 7.47 8.16 2.37
C ALA A 5 6.98 8.88 1.10
N GLY A 6 7.62 10.00 0.74
CA GLY A 6 7.32 10.72 -0.50
C GLY A 6 7.54 9.85 -1.75
N ILE A 7 8.67 9.14 -1.82
CA ILE A 7 8.96 8.22 -2.92
C ILE A 7 7.92 7.08 -2.99
N LEU A 8 7.52 6.51 -1.85
CA LEU A 8 6.50 5.46 -1.81
C LEU A 8 5.15 5.96 -2.32
N ALA A 9 4.73 7.15 -1.91
CA ALA A 9 3.48 7.75 -2.38
C ALA A 9 3.53 8.08 -3.89
N GLU A 10 4.67 8.57 -4.38
CA GLU A 10 4.88 8.80 -5.81
C GLU A 10 4.79 7.50 -6.62
N LEU A 11 5.46 6.45 -6.16
CA LEU A 11 5.42 5.13 -6.82
C LEU A 11 4.00 4.55 -6.80
N ALA A 12 3.26 4.69 -5.71
CA ALA A 12 1.87 4.26 -5.63
C ALA A 12 1.01 4.95 -6.69
N ALA A 13 1.13 6.28 -6.81
CA ALA A 13 0.40 7.05 -7.81
C ALA A 13 0.76 6.64 -9.25
N GLN A 14 2.04 6.34 -9.53
CA GLN A 14 2.47 5.84 -10.83
C GLN A 14 1.89 4.45 -11.14
N VAL A 15 1.87 3.55 -10.14
CA VAL A 15 1.31 2.20 -10.27
C VAL A 15 -0.20 2.24 -10.48
N GLU A 16 -0.92 3.08 -9.73
CA GLU A 16 -2.37 3.30 -9.93
C GLU A 16 -2.68 3.86 -11.30
N ALA A 17 -1.91 4.86 -11.76
CA ALA A 17 -2.09 5.43 -13.09
C ALA A 17 -1.90 4.37 -14.19
N LEU A 18 -0.88 3.51 -14.07
CA LEU A 18 -0.66 2.41 -15.00
C LEU A 18 -1.82 1.41 -14.96
N GLY A 19 -2.24 0.97 -13.77
CA GLY A 19 -3.37 0.05 -13.60
C GLY A 19 -4.66 0.61 -14.19
N ALA A 20 -4.95 1.90 -13.96
CA ALA A 20 -6.10 2.59 -14.51
C ALA A 20 -6.07 2.62 -16.06
N GLN A 21 -4.91 2.87 -16.66
CA GLN A 21 -4.74 2.80 -18.13
C GLN A 21 -4.97 1.38 -18.66
N LEU A 22 -4.46 0.35 -18.01
CA LEU A 22 -4.69 -1.03 -18.44
C LEU A 22 -6.17 -1.43 -18.34
N CYS A 23 -6.86 -0.94 -17.31
CA CYS A 23 -8.29 -1.17 -17.12
C CYS A 23 -9.17 -0.53 -18.20
N THR A 24 -8.66 0.41 -19.03
CA THR A 24 -9.45 0.94 -20.16
C THR A 24 -9.55 -0.02 -21.34
N ASN A 25 -8.75 -1.08 -21.37
CA ASN A 25 -8.83 -2.12 -22.40
C ASN A 25 -9.65 -3.34 -21.89
N PRO A 26 -10.87 -3.58 -22.42
CA PRO A 26 -11.71 -4.69 -21.97
C PRO A 26 -11.09 -6.08 -22.14
N GLU A 27 -10.25 -6.30 -23.16
CA GLU A 27 -9.58 -7.60 -23.36
C GLU A 27 -8.54 -7.86 -22.27
N VAL A 28 -7.76 -6.83 -21.91
CA VAL A 28 -6.79 -6.90 -20.81
C VAL A 28 -7.50 -7.17 -19.50
N VAL A 29 -8.60 -6.45 -19.22
CA VAL A 29 -9.41 -6.69 -18.02
C VAL A 29 -9.95 -8.12 -17.99
N ALA A 30 -10.50 -8.61 -19.09
CA ALA A 30 -11.09 -9.94 -19.15
C ALA A 30 -10.07 -11.06 -18.92
N HIS A 31 -8.81 -10.86 -19.32
CA HIS A 31 -7.78 -11.90 -19.26
C HIS A 31 -6.84 -11.77 -18.05
N HIS A 32 -6.75 -10.57 -17.46
CA HIS A 32 -5.75 -10.25 -16.44
C HIS A 32 -6.34 -9.55 -15.20
N ILE A 33 -7.63 -9.75 -14.91
CA ILE A 33 -8.29 -9.10 -13.76
C ILE A 33 -7.55 -9.37 -12.43
N THR A 34 -7.04 -10.58 -12.23
CA THR A 34 -6.31 -10.97 -11.02
C THR A 34 -5.00 -10.20 -10.91
N GLU A 35 -4.25 -10.08 -12.00
CA GLU A 35 -3.00 -9.32 -12.05
C GLU A 35 -3.27 -7.82 -11.86
N LEU A 36 -4.34 -7.29 -12.46
CA LEU A 36 -4.75 -5.89 -12.26
C LEU A 36 -5.12 -5.59 -10.81
N GLN A 37 -5.80 -6.51 -10.14
CA GLN A 37 -6.06 -6.43 -8.69
C GLN A 37 -4.78 -6.52 -7.87
N ALA A 38 -3.80 -7.32 -8.31
CA ALA A 38 -2.50 -7.38 -7.65
C ALA A 38 -1.71 -6.07 -7.80
N ILE A 39 -1.81 -5.39 -8.96
CA ILE A 39 -1.22 -4.07 -9.21
C ILE A 39 -1.83 -3.02 -8.29
N ASP A 40 -3.16 -2.97 -8.20
CA ASP A 40 -3.87 -2.09 -7.26
C ASP A 40 -3.43 -2.36 -5.80
N LEU A 41 -3.35 -3.63 -5.41
CA LEU A 41 -2.89 -4.01 -4.07
C LEU A 41 -1.45 -3.53 -3.80
N ILE A 42 -0.55 -3.54 -4.78
CA ILE A 42 0.82 -3.03 -4.63
C ILE A 42 0.81 -1.52 -4.32
N ALA A 43 0.01 -0.73 -5.04
CA ALA A 43 -0.10 0.70 -4.79
C ALA A 43 -0.65 0.99 -3.39
N GLN A 44 -1.72 0.29 -2.98
CA GLN A 44 -2.28 0.45 -1.64
C GLN A 44 -1.28 0.06 -0.53
N LYS A 45 -0.46 -0.97 -0.74
CA LYS A 45 0.62 -1.33 0.18
C LYS A 45 1.65 -0.21 0.29
N GLN A 46 2.02 0.43 -0.81
CA GLN A 46 2.97 1.55 -0.83
C GLN A 46 2.41 2.78 -0.08
N LEU A 47 1.12 3.10 -0.26
CA LEU A 47 0.46 4.19 0.46
C LEU A 47 0.41 3.93 1.97
N HIS A 48 -0.03 2.75 2.41
CA HIS A 48 -0.04 2.42 3.83
C HIS A 48 1.36 2.49 4.47
N LEU A 49 2.40 2.10 3.72
CA LEU A 49 3.78 2.23 4.18
C LEU A 49 4.22 3.70 4.26
N ALA A 50 3.87 4.53 3.27
CA ALA A 50 4.15 5.96 3.29
C ALA A 50 3.49 6.63 4.51
N ASP A 51 2.22 6.32 4.76
CA ASP A 51 1.46 6.84 5.91
C ASP A 51 2.09 6.41 7.23
N LEU A 52 2.47 5.13 7.37
CA LEU A 52 3.16 4.64 8.55
C LEU A 52 4.47 5.39 8.82
N LEU A 53 5.25 5.68 7.78
CA LEU A 53 6.52 6.40 7.89
C LEU A 53 6.36 7.87 8.28
N LEU A 54 5.17 8.43 8.09
CA LEU A 54 4.82 9.81 8.43
C LEU A 54 4.00 9.93 9.72
N ALA A 55 3.48 8.82 10.23
CA ALA A 55 2.60 8.81 11.39
C ALA A 55 3.32 9.23 12.69
N ASP A 56 2.69 10.13 13.43
CA ASP A 56 3.15 10.53 14.78
C ASP A 56 3.11 9.35 15.77
N CYS A 57 2.17 8.43 15.58
CA CYS A 57 2.03 7.20 16.36
C CYS A 57 2.02 5.97 15.43
N PRO A 58 3.16 5.28 15.26
CA PRO A 58 3.24 4.13 14.38
C PRO A 58 2.29 2.98 14.74
N HIS A 59 2.04 2.72 16.04
CA HIS A 59 1.07 1.70 16.47
C HIS A 59 -0.36 2.03 16.02
N ALA A 60 -0.80 3.29 16.16
CA ALA A 60 -2.13 3.70 15.71
C ALA A 60 -2.25 3.61 14.18
N ALA A 61 -1.18 3.95 13.46
CA ALA A 61 -1.14 3.80 12.01
C ALA A 61 -1.24 2.34 11.56
N VAL A 62 -0.54 1.41 12.23
CA VAL A 62 -0.67 -0.04 11.97
C VAL A 62 -2.09 -0.53 12.24
N GLU A 63 -2.73 -0.08 13.32
CA GLU A 63 -4.11 -0.47 13.62
C GLU A 63 -5.11 0.01 12.56
N ALA A 64 -4.88 1.18 11.97
CA ALA A 64 -5.71 1.75 10.92
C ALA A 64 -5.49 1.13 9.52
N MET A 65 -4.45 0.31 9.33
CA MET A 65 -4.19 -0.34 8.04
C MET A 65 -5.31 -1.32 7.68
N ARG A 66 -5.82 -1.21 6.44
CA ARG A 66 -6.92 -2.04 5.94
C ARG A 66 -6.46 -3.33 5.26
N ILE A 67 -5.16 -3.46 4.99
CA ILE A 67 -4.58 -4.66 4.39
C ILE A 67 -4.03 -5.55 5.50
N GLU A 68 -4.78 -6.59 5.86
CA GLU A 68 -4.46 -7.50 6.96
C GLU A 68 -3.06 -8.14 6.85
N GLU A 69 -2.62 -8.47 5.64
CA GLU A 69 -1.27 -9.01 5.43
C GLU A 69 -0.19 -8.01 5.87
N VAL A 70 -0.33 -6.73 5.49
CA VAL A 70 0.61 -5.67 5.83
C VAL A 70 0.54 -5.38 7.32
N LYS A 71 -0.67 -5.20 7.85
CA LYS A 71 -0.93 -4.97 9.28
C LYS A 71 -0.26 -6.04 10.13
N ARG A 72 -0.45 -7.33 9.79
CA ARG A 72 0.17 -8.46 10.49
C ARG A 72 1.69 -8.43 10.40
N ARG A 73 2.26 -8.27 9.20
CA ARG A 73 3.72 -8.29 8.99
C ARG A 73 4.40 -7.16 9.74
N ILE A 74 3.86 -5.96 9.64
CA ILE A 74 4.40 -4.78 10.31
C ILE A 74 4.17 -4.89 11.82
N GLY A 75 2.97 -5.25 12.26
CA GLY A 75 2.63 -5.44 13.67
C GLY A 75 3.55 -6.45 14.36
N SER A 76 3.94 -7.53 13.67
CA SER A 76 4.90 -8.52 14.19
C SER A 76 6.34 -7.98 14.35
N ALA A 77 6.67 -6.89 13.66
CA ALA A 77 7.97 -6.22 13.74
C ALA A 77 7.98 -5.07 14.76
N PHE A 78 6.82 -4.65 15.28
CA PHE A 78 6.76 -3.64 16.35
C PHE A 78 6.89 -4.32 17.72
N PRO A 79 7.75 -3.81 18.62
CA PRO A 79 7.75 -4.27 20.00
C PRO A 79 6.39 -3.95 20.64
N ALA A 80 5.94 -4.87 21.52
CA ALA A 80 4.72 -4.69 22.29
C ALA A 80 4.75 -3.34 23.03
N LYS A 81 3.58 -2.67 23.09
CA LYS A 81 3.38 -1.46 23.90
C LYS A 81 3.97 -1.72 25.30
N VAL A 82 4.98 -0.96 25.70
CA VAL A 82 5.34 -0.87 27.12
C VAL A 82 4.13 -0.20 27.78
N ALA A 83 3.44 -0.99 28.61
CA ALA A 83 2.26 -0.57 29.36
C ALA A 83 2.58 0.57 30.34
#